data_AF-A0A957JUT6-F1
#
_entry.id   AF-A0A957JUT6-F1
#
_cell.length_a   1.000
_cell.length_b   1.000
_cell.length_c   1.000
_cell.angle_alpha   90.00
_cell.angle_beta   90.00
_cell.angle_gamma   90.00
#
_symmetry.space_group_name_H-M   'P 1'
#
loop_
_entity.id
_entity.type
_entity.pdbx_description
1 polymer ?
#
loop_
_entity_poly.entity_id
_entity_poly.type
_entity_poly.pdbx_seq_one_letter_code
_entity_poly.pdbx_strand_id
1 'polypeptide(L)'
;AFDQVPETLGGYWRQHVRWGRGFVDVAAGVRAGGSARRLKPTSDTGKPAEAGWESDGFTDEEDSFRHSRLRVANRDEWTVLRPPLVQRVELTLFSLGYLDRLALLAGVGLTAGRRVLGKHGRADDLLAGMLLINVLLPYAQIATALAAERASLAWWTRIAALPAFFVVDAAAAFWSTVLSVSRQPRTWQQTERS
;
A
#
# COMPACT_ATOMS: atom_id res chain seq x y z
N ALA A 1 14.84 -15.91 3.53
CA ALA A 1 13.52 -16.57 3.55
C ALA A 1 12.52 -15.57 3.00
N PHE A 2 11.77 -15.91 1.95
CA PHE A 2 10.67 -15.05 1.51
C PHE A 2 9.65 -14.97 2.65
N ASP A 3 9.26 -13.76 3.06
CA ASP A 3 8.15 -13.58 4.00
C ASP A 3 6.93 -14.36 3.52
N GLN A 4 6.14 -14.93 4.44
CA GLN A 4 4.96 -15.73 4.08
C GLN A 4 4.00 -14.88 3.22
N VAL A 5 3.98 -15.16 1.92
CA VAL A 5 3.08 -14.51 0.95
C VAL A 5 1.77 -15.28 0.90
N PRO A 6 0.59 -14.63 0.85
CA PRO A 6 -0.68 -15.33 0.87
C PRO A 6 -0.80 -16.40 -0.22
N GLU A 7 -0.99 -17.66 0.15
CA GLU A 7 -1.04 -18.80 -0.78
C GLU A 7 -2.35 -18.87 -1.58
N THR A 8 -3.39 -18.15 -1.13
CA THR A 8 -4.70 -18.15 -1.77
C THR A 8 -4.95 -16.88 -2.56
N LEU A 9 -5.72 -16.98 -3.65
CA LEU A 9 -6.14 -15.82 -4.46
C LEU A 9 -6.84 -14.76 -3.61
N GLY A 10 -7.71 -15.18 -2.68
CA GLY A 10 -8.39 -14.27 -1.75
C GLY A 10 -7.44 -13.57 -0.78
N GLY A 11 -6.38 -14.24 -0.34
CA GLY A 11 -5.31 -13.62 0.44
C GLY A 11 -4.55 -12.55 -0.34
N TYR A 12 -4.27 -12.83 -1.61
CA TYR A 12 -3.59 -11.91 -2.52
C TYR A 12 -4.46 -10.68 -2.84
N TRP A 13 -5.75 -10.88 -3.09
CA TRP A 13 -6.71 -9.79 -3.26
C TRP A 13 -6.74 -8.84 -2.05
N ARG A 14 -6.85 -9.40 -0.83
CA ARG A 14 -6.84 -8.61 0.40
C ARG A 14 -5.53 -7.84 0.56
N GLN A 15 -4.41 -8.41 0.16
CA GLN A 15 -3.11 -7.74 0.18
C GLN A 15 -3.09 -6.53 -0.76
N HIS A 16 -3.56 -6.67 -2.01
CA HIS A 16 -3.61 -5.56 -2.97
C HIS A 16 -4.58 -4.46 -2.54
N VAL A 17 -5.77 -4.82 -2.01
CA VAL A 17 -6.71 -3.85 -1.43
C VAL A 17 -6.06 -3.09 -0.26
N ARG A 18 -5.29 -3.78 0.59
CA ARG A 18 -4.56 -3.14 1.70
C ARG A 18 -3.50 -2.17 1.19
N TRP A 19 -2.75 -2.54 0.15
CA TRP A 19 -1.77 -1.65 -0.49
C TRP A 19 -2.45 -0.43 -1.12
N GLY A 20 -3.54 -0.63 -1.86
CA GLY A 20 -4.32 0.47 -2.45
C GLY A 20 -4.83 1.46 -1.39
N ARG A 21 -5.32 0.97 -0.25
CA ARG A 21 -5.67 1.84 0.90
C ARG A 21 -4.47 2.59 1.45
N GLY A 22 -3.33 1.92 1.64
CA GLY A 22 -2.09 2.55 2.10
C GLY A 22 -1.63 3.67 1.17
N PHE A 23 -1.76 3.51 -0.16
CA PHE A 23 -1.47 4.58 -1.11
C PHE A 23 -2.40 5.79 -0.94
N VAL A 24 -3.70 5.54 -0.75
CA VAL A 24 -4.69 6.61 -0.51
C VAL A 24 -4.41 7.34 0.81
N ASP A 25 -4.04 6.60 1.86
CA ASP A 25 -3.71 7.19 3.16
C ASP A 25 -2.46 8.08 3.06
N VAL A 26 -1.39 7.59 2.42
CA VAL A 26 -0.16 8.37 2.17
C VAL A 26 -0.46 9.61 1.33
N ALA A 27 -1.26 9.48 0.26
CA ALA A 27 -1.66 10.58 -0.60
C ALA A 27 -2.52 11.63 0.14
N ALA A 28 -3.35 11.19 1.08
CA ALA A 28 -4.13 12.06 1.95
C ALA A 28 -3.31 12.70 3.09
N GLY A 29 -2.01 12.40 3.18
CA GLY A 29 -1.16 12.86 4.28
C GLY A 29 -1.44 12.16 5.61
N VAL A 30 -2.24 11.08 5.61
CA VAL A 30 -2.47 10.23 6.78
C VAL A 30 -1.25 9.32 6.90
N ARG A 31 -0.29 9.69 7.75
CA ARG A 31 0.76 8.73 8.14
C ARG A 31 0.08 7.53 8.79
N ALA A 32 0.53 6.31 8.48
CA ALA A 32 0.11 5.11 9.18
C ALA A 32 0.62 5.15 10.65
N GLY A 33 0.00 6.00 11.46
CA GLY A 33 0.18 6.06 12.91
C GLY A 33 -0.43 4.82 13.50
N GLY A 34 0.39 3.77 13.62
CA GLY A 34 0.22 2.63 14.49
C GLY A 34 -1.21 2.12 14.66
N SER A 35 -1.59 1.13 13.84
CA SER A 35 -2.44 0.05 14.38
C SER A 35 -1.61 -0.77 15.38
N ALA A 36 -1.19 -0.14 16.48
CA ALA A 36 -0.88 -0.83 17.72
C ALA A 36 -2.23 -1.33 18.25
N ARG A 37 -2.70 -2.43 17.67
CA ARG A 37 -3.71 -3.27 18.26
C ARG A 37 -3.08 -3.80 19.54
N ARG A 38 -3.23 -3.05 20.63
CA ARG A 38 -2.90 -3.47 21.98
C ARG A 38 -3.71 -4.72 22.25
N LEU A 39 -3.10 -5.89 22.03
CA LEU A 39 -3.60 -7.14 22.56
C LEU A 39 -3.67 -6.93 24.08
N LYS A 40 -4.88 -6.87 24.63
CA LYS A 40 -5.06 -7.08 26.07
C LYS A 40 -4.53 -8.49 26.34
N PRO A 41 -3.60 -8.69 27.30
CA PRO A 41 -3.43 -10.01 27.85
C PRO A 41 -4.72 -10.34 28.61
N THR A 42 -5.55 -11.20 28.03
CA THR A 42 -6.55 -11.95 28.80
C THR A 42 -5.79 -13.06 29.53
N SER A 43 -5.18 -12.72 30.66
CA SER A 43 -4.86 -13.72 31.69
C SER A 43 -6.08 -13.83 32.60
N ASP A 44 -7.10 -14.52 32.09
CA ASP A 44 -8.16 -15.11 32.90
C ASP A 44 -7.65 -16.49 33.33
N THR A 45 -6.81 -16.50 34.37
CA THR A 45 -6.46 -17.71 35.11
C THR A 45 -6.39 -17.36 36.59
N GLY A 46 -7.53 -17.51 37.26
CA GLY A 46 -7.66 -18.21 38.54
C GLY A 46 -6.75 -17.84 39.72
N LYS A 47 -7.36 -17.15 40.69
CA LYS A 47 -7.07 -17.07 42.13
C LYS A 47 -5.77 -16.36 42.57
N PRO A 48 -5.89 -15.52 43.60
CA PRO A 48 -5.35 -15.97 44.86
C PRO A 48 -6.38 -15.91 45.99
N ALA A 49 -6.32 -16.92 46.84
CA ALA A 49 -6.89 -16.87 48.16
C ALA A 49 -6.00 -15.99 49.06
N GLU A 50 -6.66 -15.47 50.08
CA GLU A 50 -6.14 -15.05 51.38
C GLU A 50 -6.02 -13.56 51.66
N ALA A 51 -6.71 -13.23 52.74
CA ALA A 51 -6.87 -11.96 53.41
C ALA A 51 -5.54 -11.46 53.98
N GLY A 52 -5.40 -10.14 53.97
CA GLY A 52 -4.35 -9.41 54.67
C GLY A 52 -4.51 -7.93 54.39
N TRP A 53 -5.51 -7.32 55.02
CA TRP A 53 -5.62 -5.86 55.07
C TRP A 53 -4.61 -5.37 56.10
N GLU A 54 -3.45 -4.94 55.63
CA GLU A 54 -2.51 -4.12 56.39
C GLU A 54 -2.36 -2.79 55.65
N SER A 55 -2.90 -1.75 56.27
CA SER A 55 -2.90 -0.38 55.82
C SER A 55 -1.58 0.27 56.21
N ASP A 56 -0.72 0.53 55.24
CA ASP A 56 0.44 1.41 55.43
C ASP A 56 0.67 2.33 54.23
N GLY A 57 0.65 3.63 54.52
CA GLY A 57 1.39 4.68 53.83
C GLY A 57 1.25 4.78 52.31
N PHE A 58 0.14 5.34 51.82
CA PHE A 58 0.05 5.82 50.43
C PHE A 58 0.82 7.16 50.32
N THR A 59 2.01 7.11 49.74
CA THR A 59 2.83 8.29 49.40
C THR A 59 2.35 8.91 48.08
N ASP A 60 2.24 10.24 48.05
CA ASP A 60 1.81 11.11 46.93
C ASP A 60 2.64 11.01 45.63
N GLU A 61 3.54 10.03 45.48
CA GLU A 61 4.38 9.86 44.27
C GLU A 61 3.75 9.01 43.17
N GLU A 62 2.78 8.13 43.48
CA GLU A 62 2.18 7.27 42.45
C GLU A 62 1.19 8.00 41.52
N ASP A 63 0.61 9.12 41.94
CA ASP A 63 -0.28 9.93 41.10
C ASP A 63 0.48 10.77 40.04
N SER A 64 1.72 11.15 40.32
CA SER A 64 2.63 11.76 39.34
C SER A 64 2.99 10.79 38.21
N PHE A 65 3.13 9.50 38.52
CA PHE A 65 3.38 8.46 37.52
C PHE A 65 2.13 8.07 36.71
N ARG A 66 0.93 8.27 37.24
CA ARG A 66 -0.32 8.09 36.48
C ARG A 66 -0.62 9.26 35.55
N HIS A 67 -0.31 10.49 35.95
CA HIS A 67 -0.47 11.66 35.07
C HIS A 67 0.61 11.78 33.98
N SER A 68 1.80 11.20 34.16
CA SER A 68 2.79 11.09 33.08
C SER A 68 2.46 10.02 32.04
N ARG A 69 1.74 8.94 32.42
CA ARG A 69 1.27 7.92 31.45
C ARG A 69 0.01 8.30 30.69
N LEU A 70 -0.69 9.36 31.11
CA LEU A 70 -1.86 9.91 30.40
C LEU A 70 -1.53 11.07 29.45
N ARG A 71 -0.26 11.50 29.36
CA ARG A 71 0.25 12.32 28.22
C ARG A 71 0.59 11.48 26.98
N VAL A 72 -0.13 10.39 26.75
CA VAL A 72 -0.23 9.73 25.43
C VAL A 72 -1.54 10.17 24.74
N ALA A 73 -1.90 11.42 24.98
CA ALA A 73 -3.02 12.12 24.36
C ALA A 73 -2.52 13.47 23.85
N ASN A 74 -1.63 13.43 22.85
CA ASN A 74 -1.67 14.45 21.81
C ASN A 74 -1.86 13.71 20.48
N ARG A 75 -3.12 13.30 20.28
CA ARG A 75 -3.58 12.42 19.19
C ARG A 75 -4.09 13.23 17.98
N ASP A 76 -4.03 14.56 18.07
CA ASP A 76 -4.72 15.44 17.13
C ASP A 76 -3.78 16.31 16.29
N GLU A 77 -2.49 16.35 16.61
CA GLU A 77 -1.51 17.04 15.77
C GLU A 77 -1.00 16.09 14.67
N TRP A 78 -1.87 15.85 13.68
CA TRP A 78 -1.45 15.36 12.37
C TRP A 78 -0.63 16.47 11.70
N THR A 79 0.60 16.68 12.18
CA THR A 79 1.55 17.51 11.48
C THR A 79 1.77 16.86 10.12
N VAL A 80 1.21 17.48 9.08
CA VAL A 80 1.43 17.11 7.69
C VAL A 80 2.89 17.44 7.37
N LEU A 81 3.80 16.59 7.85
CA LEU A 81 5.21 16.64 7.54
C LEU A 81 5.32 16.39 6.05
N ARG A 82 5.66 17.44 5.30
CA ARG A 82 5.98 17.31 3.88
C ARG A 82 7.03 16.20 3.75
N PRO A 83 6.79 15.17 2.92
CA PRO A 83 7.77 14.12 2.73
C PRO A 83 9.10 14.72 2.25
N PRO A 84 10.24 14.16 2.70
CA PRO A 84 11.56 14.63 2.27
C PRO A 84 11.67 14.59 0.73
N LEU A 85 12.51 15.47 0.16
CA LEU A 85 12.63 15.65 -1.29
C LEU A 85 12.85 14.33 -2.04
N VAL A 86 13.72 13.46 -1.51
CA VAL A 86 14.02 12.13 -2.08
C VAL A 86 12.76 11.29 -2.22
N GLN A 87 11.96 11.19 -1.15
CA GLN A 87 10.72 10.41 -1.16
C GLN A 87 9.68 10.99 -2.14
N ARG A 88 9.67 12.32 -2.34
CA ARG A 88 8.80 12.96 -3.34
C ARG A 88 9.23 12.63 -4.77
N VAL A 89 10.53 12.63 -5.04
CA VAL A 89 11.08 12.21 -6.33
C VAL A 89 10.79 10.74 -6.59
N GLU A 90 11.02 9.86 -5.61
CA GLU A 90 10.70 8.44 -5.69
C GLU A 90 9.22 8.20 -5.99
N LEU A 91 8.31 8.85 -5.24
CA LEU A 91 6.86 8.76 -5.49
C LEU A 91 6.48 9.28 -6.88
N THR A 92 7.15 10.33 -7.37
CA THR A 92 6.91 10.88 -8.70
C THR A 92 7.37 9.92 -9.80
N LEU A 93 8.59 9.38 -9.69
CA LEU A 93 9.12 8.40 -10.63
C LEU A 93 8.29 7.10 -10.62
N PHE A 94 7.90 6.65 -9.43
CA PHE A 94 7.00 5.52 -9.26
C PHE A 94 5.65 5.77 -9.96
N SER A 95 5.03 6.94 -9.75
CA SER A 95 3.77 7.32 -10.41
C SER A 95 3.92 7.46 -11.92
N LEU A 96 5.05 7.97 -12.40
CA LEU A 96 5.35 8.08 -13.83
C LEU A 96 5.42 6.70 -14.48
N GLY A 97 5.97 5.70 -13.79
CA GLY A 97 5.92 4.30 -14.22
C GLY A 97 4.51 3.75 -14.41
N TYR A 98 3.52 4.22 -13.63
CA TYR A 98 2.11 3.86 -13.85
C TYR A 98 1.50 4.57 -15.06
N LEU A 99 1.89 5.82 -15.33
CA LEU A 99 1.43 6.53 -16.54
C LEU A 99 1.93 5.87 -17.82
N ASP A 100 3.20 5.44 -17.84
CA ASP A 100 3.78 4.67 -18.95
C ASP A 100 2.99 3.39 -19.22
N ARG A 101 2.68 2.66 -18.15
CA ARG A 101 1.84 1.45 -18.16
C ARG A 101 0.42 1.68 -18.70
N LEU A 102 -0.22 2.80 -18.32
CA LEU A 102 -1.52 3.19 -18.86
C LEU A 102 -1.43 3.55 -20.35
N ALA A 103 -0.37 4.24 -20.77
CA ALA A 103 -0.11 4.54 -22.17
C ALA A 103 0.10 3.26 -23.00
N LEU A 104 0.82 2.28 -22.44
CA LEU A 104 0.99 0.95 -23.05
C LEU A 104 -0.36 0.25 -23.23
N LEU A 105 -1.21 0.21 -22.20
CA LEU A 105 -2.56 -0.38 -22.29
C LEU A 105 -3.42 0.33 -23.34
N ALA A 106 -3.39 1.66 -23.38
CA ALA A 106 -4.10 2.44 -24.39
C ALA A 106 -3.58 2.12 -25.81
N GLY A 107 -2.26 2.01 -25.98
CA GLY A 107 -1.63 1.61 -27.24
C GLY A 107 -2.04 0.21 -27.69
N VAL A 108 -2.07 -0.75 -26.77
CA VAL A 108 -2.56 -2.12 -27.03
C VAL A 108 -4.03 -2.09 -27.45
N GLY A 109 -4.89 -1.37 -26.71
CA GLY A 109 -6.32 -1.26 -27.01
C GLY A 109 -6.60 -0.63 -28.36
N LEU A 110 -5.92 0.47 -28.69
CA LEU A 110 -6.03 1.15 -29.99
C LEU A 110 -5.56 0.24 -31.13
N THR A 111 -4.43 -0.45 -30.95
CA THR A 111 -3.89 -1.38 -31.97
C THR A 111 -4.81 -2.57 -32.19
N ALA A 112 -5.37 -3.14 -31.11
CA ALA A 112 -6.35 -4.21 -31.19
C ALA A 112 -7.64 -3.76 -31.90
N GLY A 113 -8.18 -2.59 -31.54
CA GLY A 113 -9.36 -2.01 -32.17
C GLY A 113 -9.17 -1.76 -33.67
N ARG A 114 -7.99 -1.25 -34.08
CA ARG A 114 -7.64 -1.08 -35.50
C ARG A 114 -7.63 -2.39 -36.27
N ARG A 115 -7.09 -3.47 -35.68
CA ARG A 115 -7.12 -4.80 -36.29
C ARG A 115 -8.54 -5.35 -36.43
N VAL A 116 -9.37 -5.23 -35.39
CA VAL A 116 -10.78 -5.67 -35.44
C VAL A 116 -11.56 -4.93 -36.54
N LEU A 117 -11.26 -3.64 -36.75
CA LEU A 117 -11.85 -2.84 -37.82
C LEU A 117 -11.23 -3.08 -39.22
N GLY A 118 -10.29 -4.03 -39.36
CA GLY A 118 -9.61 -4.33 -40.62
C GLY A 118 -8.61 -3.26 -41.08
N LYS A 119 -8.40 -2.19 -40.32
CA LYS A 119 -7.52 -1.06 -40.65
C LYS A 119 -6.11 -1.28 -40.09
N HIS A 120 -5.38 -2.23 -40.67
CA HIS A 120 -4.00 -2.52 -40.26
C HIS A 120 -3.07 -2.57 -41.48
N GLY A 121 -1.86 -2.03 -41.31
CA GLY A 121 -0.77 -2.15 -42.27
C GLY A 121 0.53 -2.57 -41.60
N ARG A 122 1.62 -2.65 -42.38
CA ARG A 122 2.93 -3.13 -41.90
C ARG A 122 3.47 -2.34 -40.69
N ALA A 123 3.19 -1.03 -40.61
CA ALA A 123 3.57 -0.22 -39.46
C ALA A 123 2.80 -0.60 -38.17
N ASP A 124 1.52 -0.97 -38.31
CA ASP A 124 0.70 -1.44 -37.18
C ASP A 124 1.16 -2.82 -36.69
N ASP A 125 1.68 -3.66 -37.59
CA ASP A 125 2.28 -4.95 -37.21
C ASP A 125 3.58 -4.80 -36.43
N LEU A 126 4.44 -3.86 -36.84
CA LEU A 126 5.64 -3.52 -36.08
C LEU A 126 5.29 -2.94 -34.70
N LEU A 127 4.35 -2.00 -34.65
CA LEU A 127 3.87 -1.43 -33.38
C LEU A 127 3.31 -2.52 -32.47
N ALA A 128 2.49 -3.42 -33.00
CA ALA A 128 1.95 -4.53 -32.24
C ALA A 128 3.04 -5.46 -31.72
N GLY A 129 4.08 -5.74 -32.52
CA GLY A 129 5.23 -6.53 -32.10
C GLY A 129 5.98 -5.86 -30.94
N MET A 130 6.22 -4.55 -31.02
CA MET A 130 6.87 -3.79 -29.95
C MET A 130 6.01 -3.76 -28.67
N LEU A 131 4.70 -3.57 -28.80
CA LEU A 131 3.77 -3.62 -27.69
C LEU A 131 3.74 -5.01 -27.05
N LEU A 132 3.72 -6.06 -27.87
CA LEU A 132 3.76 -7.44 -27.40
C LEU A 132 5.06 -7.73 -26.62
N ILE A 133 6.21 -7.30 -27.13
CA ILE A 133 7.49 -7.44 -26.42
C ILE A 133 7.45 -6.71 -25.08
N ASN A 134 6.99 -5.45 -25.05
CA ASN A 134 6.89 -4.69 -23.80
C ASN A 134 5.95 -5.33 -22.77
N VAL A 135 4.87 -5.96 -23.23
CA VAL A 135 3.94 -6.69 -22.36
C VAL A 135 4.55 -8.01 -21.88
N LEU A 136 5.23 -8.78 -22.74
CA LEU A 136 5.73 -10.13 -22.42
C LEU A 136 7.07 -10.12 -21.69
N LEU A 137 7.93 -9.13 -21.91
CA LEU A 137 9.26 -9.09 -21.31
C LEU A 137 9.23 -9.13 -19.77
N PRO A 138 8.37 -8.38 -19.08
CA PRO A 138 8.22 -8.50 -17.62
C PRO A 138 7.79 -9.92 -17.17
N TYR A 139 6.94 -10.60 -17.95
CA TYR A 139 6.53 -11.97 -17.64
C TYR A 139 7.69 -12.94 -17.77
N ALA A 140 8.51 -12.78 -18.81
CA ALA A 140 9.73 -13.57 -18.98
C ALA A 140 10.72 -13.35 -17.83
N GLN A 141 10.88 -12.11 -17.37
CA GLN A 141 11.71 -11.79 -16.21
C GLN A 141 11.19 -12.47 -14.93
N ILE A 142 9.89 -12.37 -14.65
CA ILE A 142 9.26 -13.02 -13.49
C ILE A 142 9.41 -14.55 -13.57
N ALA A 143 9.12 -15.14 -14.73
CA ALA A 143 9.26 -16.58 -14.94
C ALA A 143 10.71 -17.04 -14.74
N THR A 144 11.67 -16.29 -15.25
CA THR A 144 13.11 -16.58 -15.08
C THR A 144 13.50 -16.54 -13.60
N ALA A 145 13.03 -15.54 -12.85
CA ALA A 145 13.28 -15.43 -11.42
C ALA A 145 12.65 -16.59 -10.63
N LEU A 146 11.40 -16.95 -10.92
CA LEU A 146 10.74 -18.09 -10.29
C LEU A 146 11.43 -19.42 -10.59
N ALA A 147 11.91 -19.59 -11.82
CA ALA A 147 12.65 -20.79 -12.23
C ALA A 147 14.00 -20.89 -11.51
N ALA A 148 14.75 -19.78 -11.43
CA ALA A 148 16.02 -19.72 -10.71
C ALA A 148 15.87 -20.08 -9.22
N GLU A 149 14.80 -19.62 -8.60
CA GLU A 149 14.47 -19.89 -7.19
C GLU A 149 13.76 -21.24 -6.95
N ARG A 150 13.51 -22.03 -8.01
CA ARG A 150 12.74 -23.29 -7.95
C ARG A 150 11.40 -23.13 -7.23
N ALA A 151 10.70 -22.03 -7.52
CA ALA A 151 9.46 -21.68 -6.85
C ALA A 151 8.38 -22.76 -7.02
N SER A 152 7.54 -22.91 -5.98
CA SER A 152 6.44 -23.87 -6.00
C SER A 152 5.38 -23.55 -7.08
N LEU A 153 4.60 -24.55 -7.49
CA LEU A 153 3.52 -24.38 -8.48
C LEU A 153 2.53 -23.26 -8.12
N ALA A 154 2.32 -23.00 -6.83
CA ALA A 154 1.49 -21.89 -6.37
C ALA A 154 1.97 -20.53 -6.93
N TRP A 155 3.28 -20.29 -7.00
CA TRP A 155 3.83 -19.06 -7.58
C TRP A 155 3.59 -18.93 -9.07
N TRP A 156 3.69 -20.04 -9.81
CA TRP A 156 3.43 -20.07 -11.25
C TRP A 156 1.98 -19.73 -11.58
N THR A 157 1.02 -20.25 -10.80
CA THR A 157 -0.40 -19.90 -11.00
C THR A 157 -0.70 -18.41 -10.81
N ARG A 158 0.12 -17.68 -10.04
CA ARG A 158 -0.03 -16.23 -9.85
C ARG A 158 0.33 -15.44 -11.10
N ILE A 159 1.23 -15.95 -11.95
CA ILE A 159 1.59 -15.28 -13.21
C ILE A 159 0.33 -15.03 -14.07
N ALA A 160 -0.57 -16.01 -14.12
CA ALA A 160 -1.82 -15.89 -14.87
C ALA A 160 -2.76 -14.80 -14.32
N ALA A 161 -2.66 -14.49 -13.02
CA ALA A 161 -3.47 -13.46 -12.36
C ALA A 161 -2.85 -12.06 -12.41
N LEU A 162 -1.57 -11.93 -12.79
CA LEU A 162 -0.87 -10.64 -12.88
C LEU A 162 -1.60 -9.59 -13.72
N PRO A 163 -2.18 -9.89 -14.90
CA PRO A 163 -2.91 -8.89 -15.66
C PRO A 163 -4.07 -8.27 -14.87
N ALA A 164 -4.81 -9.10 -14.13
CA ALA A 164 -5.95 -8.64 -13.35
C ALA A 164 -5.50 -7.74 -12.20
N PHE A 165 -4.45 -8.14 -11.47
CA PHE A 165 -3.91 -7.32 -10.38
C PHE A 165 -3.30 -6.01 -10.85
N PHE A 166 -2.65 -6.03 -12.01
CA PHE A 166 -2.14 -4.82 -12.64
C PHE A 166 -3.25 -3.80 -12.92
N VAL A 167 -4.39 -4.25 -13.44
CA VAL A 167 -5.55 -3.36 -13.68
C VAL A 167 -6.06 -2.75 -12.37
N VAL A 168 -6.13 -3.56 -11.31
CA VAL A 168 -6.57 -3.11 -9.98
C VAL A 168 -5.61 -2.06 -9.41
N ASP A 169 -4.30 -2.31 -9.50
CA ASP A 169 -3.27 -1.39 -9.01
C ASP A 169 -3.26 -0.09 -9.82
N ALA A 170 -3.39 -0.18 -11.15
CA ALA A 170 -3.49 0.99 -12.02
C ALA A 170 -4.74 1.82 -11.70
N ALA A 171 -5.89 1.18 -11.49
CA ALA A 171 -7.12 1.87 -11.09
C ALA A 171 -6.99 2.54 -9.71
N ALA A 172 -6.37 1.86 -8.74
CA ALA A 172 -6.13 2.40 -7.41
C ALA A 172 -5.17 3.60 -7.45
N ALA A 173 -4.07 3.51 -8.20
CA ALA A 173 -3.10 4.58 -8.39
C ALA A 173 -3.73 5.80 -9.09
N PHE A 174 -4.51 5.56 -10.16
CA PHE A 174 -5.25 6.61 -10.84
C PHE A 174 -6.23 7.32 -9.91
N TRP A 175 -7.05 6.55 -9.18
CA TRP A 175 -8.01 7.11 -8.23
C TRP A 175 -7.34 7.92 -7.12
N SER A 176 -6.21 7.43 -6.59
CA SER A 176 -5.40 8.15 -5.60
C SER A 176 -4.90 9.50 -6.15
N THR A 177 -4.48 9.52 -7.41
CA THR A 177 -4.06 10.76 -8.10
C THR A 177 -5.22 11.73 -8.24
N VAL A 178 -6.39 11.26 -8.66
CA VAL A 178 -7.61 12.07 -8.77
C VAL A 178 -7.99 12.65 -7.40
N LEU A 179 -7.96 11.85 -6.34
CA LEU A 179 -8.25 12.32 -4.98
C LEU A 179 -7.23 13.37 -4.52
N SER A 180 -5.95 13.19 -4.83
CA SER A 180 -4.89 14.12 -4.45
C SER A 180 -5.04 15.48 -5.14
N VAL A 181 -5.40 15.48 -6.43
CA VAL A 181 -5.61 16.71 -7.20
C VAL A 181 -6.92 17.40 -6.82
N SER A 182 -7.98 16.63 -6.59
CA SER A 182 -9.32 17.17 -6.25
C SER A 182 -9.42 17.67 -4.81
N ARG A 183 -8.69 17.06 -3.87
CA ARG A 183 -8.60 17.50 -2.47
C ARG A 183 -7.41 18.42 -2.28
N GLN A 184 -7.42 19.59 -2.93
CA GLN A 184 -6.48 20.63 -2.54
C GLN A 184 -6.71 21.00 -1.06
N PRO A 185 -5.65 21.12 -0.24
CA PRO A 185 -5.79 21.58 1.14
C PRO A 185 -6.35 23.00 1.11
N ARG A 186 -7.64 23.14 1.43
CA ARG A 186 -8.37 24.42 1.30
C ARG A 186 -7.93 25.47 2.33
N THR A 187 -7.15 25.12 3.34
CA THR A 187 -6.67 26.05 4.35
C THR A 187 -5.34 25.56 4.91
N TRP A 188 -4.26 26.29 4.63
CA TRP A 188 -3.06 26.25 5.47
C TRP A 188 -3.46 26.89 6.80
N GLN A 189 -3.84 26.08 7.79
CA GLN A 189 -3.99 26.61 9.15
C GLN A 189 -2.58 26.98 9.62
N GLN A 190 -2.34 28.29 9.74
CA GLN A 190 -1.16 28.82 10.40
C GLN A 190 -1.22 28.34 11.84
N THR A 191 -0.35 27.40 12.22
CA THR A 191 -0.09 27.13 13.63
C THR A 191 0.62 28.36 14.19
N GLU A 192 -0.10 29.15 15.00
CA GLU A 192 0.54 30.15 15.85
C GLU A 192 1.55 29.42 16.73
N ARG A 193 2.82 29.82 16.63
CA ARG A 193 3.83 29.43 17.61
C ARG A 193 3.60 30.27 18.86
N SER A 194 2.93 29.70 19.85
CA SER A 194 2.91 30.20 21.24
C SER A 194 4.13 29.72 22.00
#